data_AF-A0A497C0M6-F1
#
_entry.id   AF-A0A497C0M6-F1
#
_cell.length_a   1.000
_cell.length_b   1.000
_cell.length_c   1.000
_cell.angle_alpha   90.00
_cell.angle_beta   90.00
_cell.angle_gamma   90.00
#
_symmetry.space_group_name_H-M   'P 1'
#
loop_
_entity.id
_entity.type
_entity.pdbx_description
1 polymer ?
#
loop_
_entity_poly.entity_id
_entity_poly.type
_entity_poly.pdbx_seq_one_letter_code
_entity_poly.pdbx_strand_id
1 'polypeptide(L)'
;MKIDKNIIMDLLPIYLANEASPETQALVEKYLAENEDIARIVQMQKESLYVTPGIPVPLTRDSQISAYKKSRMQLALFIFIAAILLVALLGAMAMMFLRSA
;
A
#
# COMPACT_ATOMS: atom_id res chain seq x y z
N MET A 1 -10.95 -30.11 -9.98
CA MET A 1 -9.64 -29.85 -10.62
C MET A 1 -8.59 -29.99 -9.52
N LYS A 2 -7.60 -30.88 -9.68
CA LYS A 2 -6.47 -30.91 -8.74
C LYS A 2 -5.54 -29.77 -9.12
N ILE A 3 -5.36 -28.81 -8.22
CA ILE A 3 -4.45 -27.68 -8.46
C ILE A 3 -3.03 -28.19 -8.28
N ASP A 4 -2.17 -27.90 -9.25
CA ASP A 4 -0.77 -28.30 -9.18
C ASP A 4 -0.07 -27.57 -8.03
N LYS A 5 0.75 -28.31 -7.28
CA LYS A 5 1.56 -27.76 -6.18
C LYS A 5 2.42 -26.57 -6.63
N ASN A 6 2.98 -26.64 -7.83
CA ASN A 6 3.87 -25.60 -8.35
C ASN A 6 3.12 -24.28 -8.54
N ILE A 7 1.87 -24.34 -9.01
CA ILE A 7 1.01 -23.15 -9.14
C ILE A 7 0.82 -22.49 -7.77
N ILE A 8 0.58 -23.28 -6.73
CA ILE A 8 0.44 -22.73 -5.37
C ILE A 8 1.76 -22.15 -4.88
N MET A 9 2.88 -22.82 -5.13
CA MET A 9 4.21 -22.33 -4.75
C MET A 9 4.55 -21.00 -5.42
N ASP A 10 4.18 -20.83 -6.69
CA ASP A 10 4.36 -19.56 -7.42
C ASP A 10 3.49 -18.43 -6.85
N LEU A 11 2.33 -18.77 -6.27
CA LEU A 11 1.43 -17.82 -5.63
C LEU A 11 1.80 -17.51 -4.17
N LEU A 12 2.64 -18.33 -3.52
CA LEU A 12 3.02 -18.13 -2.13
C LEU A 12 3.68 -16.77 -1.86
N PRO A 13 4.64 -16.26 -2.66
CA PRO A 13 5.25 -14.96 -2.40
C PRO A 13 4.22 -13.82 -2.33
N ILE A 14 3.28 -13.77 -3.26
CA ILE A 14 2.24 -12.73 -3.30
C ILE A 14 1.15 -12.95 -2.26
N TYR A 15 0.86 -14.21 -1.89
CA TYR A 15 -0.03 -14.55 -0.78
C TYR A 15 0.57 -14.12 0.57
N LEU A 16 1.84 -14.44 0.81
CA LEU A 16 2.59 -14.07 2.02
C LEU A 16 2.74 -12.55 2.16
N ALA A 17 2.86 -11.83 1.04
CA ALA A 17 2.91 -10.38 1.00
C ALA A 17 1.54 -9.68 1.13
N ASN A 18 0.43 -10.44 1.24
CA ASN A 18 -0.95 -9.92 1.19
C ASN A 18 -1.28 -9.14 -0.10
N GLU A 19 -0.63 -9.46 -1.22
CA GLU A 19 -0.83 -8.81 -2.52
C GLU A 19 -1.68 -9.65 -3.49
N ALA A 20 -2.09 -10.84 -3.07
CA ALA A 20 -3.01 -11.71 -3.81
C ALA A 20 -4.46 -11.17 -3.76
N SER A 21 -5.21 -11.32 -4.86
CA SER A 21 -6.65 -11.00 -4.89
C SER A 21 -7.43 -11.89 -3.91
N PRO A 22 -8.65 -11.51 -3.48
CA PRO A 22 -9.47 -12.32 -2.57
C PRO A 22 -9.68 -13.75 -3.08
N GLU A 23 -9.92 -13.92 -4.38
CA GLU A 23 -10.09 -15.23 -5.02
C GLU A 23 -8.80 -16.06 -4.97
N THR A 24 -7.66 -15.41 -5.15
CA THR A 24 -6.34 -16.04 -5.09
C THR A 24 -5.97 -16.43 -3.66
N GLN A 25 -6.31 -15.59 -2.68
CA GLN A 25 -6.14 -15.91 -1.26
C GLN A 25 -6.96 -17.14 -0.87
N ALA A 26 -8.26 -17.14 -1.22
CA ALA A 26 -9.14 -18.27 -0.95
C ALA A 26 -8.65 -19.57 -1.62
N LEU A 27 -8.05 -19.47 -2.80
CA LEU A 27 -7.45 -20.60 -3.50
C LEU A 27 -6.29 -21.21 -2.72
N VAL A 28 -5.36 -20.36 -2.28
CA VAL A 28 -4.17 -20.78 -1.52
C VAL A 28 -4.60 -21.34 -0.16
N GLU A 29 -5.50 -20.66 0.55
CA GLU A 29 -6.02 -21.13 1.85
C GLU A 29 -6.69 -22.49 1.75
N LYS A 30 -7.53 -22.69 0.74
CA LYS A 30 -8.16 -23.98 0.48
C LYS A 30 -7.11 -25.07 0.23
N TYR A 31 -6.08 -24.76 -0.55
CA TYR A 31 -5.01 -25.71 -0.82
C TYR A 31 -4.20 -26.05 0.44
N LEU A 32 -3.90 -25.06 1.28
CA LEU A 32 -3.18 -25.28 2.55
C LEU A 32 -4.00 -26.09 3.54
N ALA A 33 -5.33 -25.88 3.58
CA ALA A 33 -6.24 -26.68 4.41
C ALA A 33 -6.28 -28.16 4.00
N GLU A 34 -6.11 -28.45 2.70
CA GLU A 34 -6.06 -29.81 2.18
C GLU A 34 -4.66 -30.45 2.27
N ASN A 35 -3.60 -29.66 2.54
CA ASN A 35 -2.19 -30.10 2.51
C ASN A 35 -1.40 -29.56 3.72
N GLU A 36 -1.58 -30.20 4.88
CA GLU A 36 -0.98 -29.78 6.16
C GLU A 36 0.55 -29.66 6.13
N ASP A 37 1.25 -30.53 5.39
CA ASP A 37 2.71 -30.49 5.28
C ASP A 37 3.20 -29.16 4.68
N ILE A 38 2.48 -28.66 3.68
CA ILE A 38 2.78 -27.40 3.01
C ILE A 38 2.36 -26.23 3.90
N ALA A 39 1.20 -26.33 4.56
CA ALA A 39 0.73 -25.32 5.51
C ALA A 39 1.77 -25.05 6.61
N ARG A 40 2.38 -26.09 7.17
CA ARG A 40 3.42 -25.96 8.19
C ARG A 40 4.65 -25.21 7.68
N ILE A 41 5.12 -25.51 6.48
CA ILE A 41 6.26 -24.83 5.85
C ILE A 41 5.96 -23.33 5.64
N VAL A 42 4.76 -23.02 5.14
CA VAL A 42 4.31 -21.64 4.91
C VAL A 42 4.21 -20.87 6.22
N GLN A 43 3.74 -21.51 7.29
CA GLN A 43 3.66 -20.90 8.62
C GLN A 43 5.04 -20.59 9.21
N MET A 44 6.00 -21.52 9.09
CA MET A 44 7.39 -21.29 9.52
C MET A 44 8.04 -20.14 8.74
N GLN A 45 7.74 -20.01 7.45
CA GLN A 45 8.21 -18.89 6.63
C GLN A 45 7.58 -17.56 7.08
N LYS A 46 6.26 -17.53 7.34
CA LYS A 46 5.58 -16.36 7.92
C LYS A 46 6.29 -15.90 9.19
N GLU A 47 6.54 -16.82 10.12
CA GLU A 47 7.20 -16.50 11.39
C GLU A 47 8.64 -16.00 11.19
N SER A 48 9.41 -16.59 10.28
CA SER A 48 10.79 -16.17 9.99
C SER A 48 10.90 -14.76 9.38
N LEU A 49 9.90 -14.34 8.57
CA LEU A 49 9.82 -13.00 7.99
C LEU A 49 9.70 -11.90 9.06
N TYR A 50 9.18 -12.23 10.25
CA TYR A 50 9.02 -11.28 11.36
C TYR A 50 10.22 -11.25 12.33
N VAL A 51 11.13 -12.23 12.27
CA VAL A 51 12.12 -12.49 13.34
C VAL A 51 13.54 -12.00 13.02
N THR A 52 13.81 -11.41 11.85
CA THR A 52 15.17 -10.93 11.54
C THR A 52 15.34 -9.43 11.85
N PRO A 53 16.05 -9.04 12.93
CA PRO A 53 16.37 -7.63 13.17
C PRO A 53 17.48 -7.23 12.21
N GLY A 54 17.18 -6.35 11.25
CA GLY A 54 18.20 -5.69 10.42
C GLY A 54 18.29 -6.13 8.95
N ILE A 55 17.44 -7.04 8.48
CA ILE A 55 17.26 -7.24 7.03
C ILE A 55 15.96 -6.53 6.63
N PRO A 56 16.02 -5.49 5.79
CA PRO A 56 14.81 -4.91 5.23
C PRO A 56 14.15 -5.97 4.34
N VAL A 57 13.05 -6.54 4.83
CA VAL A 57 12.16 -7.40 4.04
C VAL A 57 11.75 -6.62 2.79
N PRO A 58 11.82 -7.20 1.58
CA PRO A 58 11.50 -6.49 0.35
C PRO A 58 10.14 -5.83 0.44
N LEU A 59 10.17 -4.50 0.36
CA LEU A 59 9.10 -3.53 0.21
C LEU A 59 7.75 -4.16 -0.17
N THR A 60 6.95 -4.51 0.84
CA THR A 60 5.50 -4.67 0.68
C THR A 60 4.95 -3.38 0.06
N ARG A 61 3.98 -3.48 -0.86
CA ARG A 61 3.26 -2.32 -1.41
C ARG A 61 2.76 -1.34 -0.35
N ASP A 62 2.56 -1.78 0.89
CA ASP A 62 2.25 -0.90 2.02
C ASP A 62 3.36 0.09 2.40
N SER A 63 4.64 -0.22 2.12
CA SER A 63 5.75 0.74 2.25
C SER A 63 5.73 1.82 1.15
N GLN A 64 5.18 1.51 -0.02
CA GLN A 64 4.95 2.49 -1.09
C GLN A 64 3.67 3.29 -0.84
N ILE A 65 2.59 2.67 -0.36
CA ILE A 65 1.32 3.34 -0.05
C ILE A 65 1.46 4.25 1.18
N SER A 66 2.25 3.89 2.20
CA SER A 66 2.52 4.77 3.34
C SER A 66 3.43 5.95 2.98
N ALA A 67 4.36 5.79 2.03
CA ALA A 67 5.09 6.91 1.43
C ALA A 67 4.14 7.80 0.62
N TYR A 68 3.25 7.22 -0.19
CA TYR A 68 2.28 7.95 -1.02
C TYR A 68 1.23 8.70 -0.18
N LYS A 69 0.77 8.11 0.93
CA LYS A 69 -0.23 8.70 1.83
C LYS A 69 0.35 9.88 2.63
N LYS A 70 1.65 9.83 2.96
CA LYS A 70 2.36 10.95 3.61
C LYS A 70 2.61 12.11 2.64
N SER A 71 2.91 11.83 1.38
CA SER A 71 3.08 12.86 0.33
C SER A 71 1.77 13.55 -0.07
N ARG A 72 0.64 12.84 -0.09
CA ARG A 72 -0.67 13.41 -0.46
C ARG A 72 -1.17 14.46 0.53
N MET A 73 -0.88 14.29 1.83
CA MET A 73 -1.27 15.25 2.87
C MET A 73 -0.47 16.56 2.76
N GLN A 74 0.82 16.47 2.42
CA GLN A 74 1.65 17.65 2.18
C GLN A 74 1.20 18.40 0.92
N LEU A 75 0.93 17.67 -0.17
CA LEU A 75 0.39 18.26 -1.40
C LEU A 75 -0.95 18.98 -1.19
N ALA A 76 -1.87 18.37 -0.44
CA ALA A 76 -3.15 19.00 -0.12
C ALA A 76 -2.98 20.29 0.70
N LEU A 77 -2.08 20.30 1.68
CA LEU A 77 -1.76 21.49 2.47
C LEU A 77 -1.13 22.60 1.62
N PHE A 78 -0.18 22.26 0.73
CA PHE A 78 0.43 23.21 -0.19
C PHE A 78 -0.59 23.83 -1.16
N ILE A 79 -1.47 23.00 -1.74
CA ILE A 79 -2.56 23.47 -2.63
C ILE A 79 -3.50 24.40 -1.87
N PHE A 80 -3.84 24.08 -0.62
CA PHE A 80 -4.72 24.91 0.21
C PHE A 80 -4.10 26.29 0.52
N ILE A 81 -2.83 26.32 0.91
CA ILE A 81 -2.10 27.58 1.16
C ILE A 81 -2.01 28.43 -0.12
N ALA A 82 -1.70 27.81 -1.26
CA ALA A 82 -1.63 28.50 -2.55
C ALA A 82 -2.99 29.12 -2.94
N ALA A 83 -4.10 28.41 -2.71
CA ALA A 83 -5.44 28.92 -2.98
C ALA A 83 -5.78 30.15 -2.11
N ILE A 84 -5.43 30.13 -0.82
CA ILE A 84 -5.64 31.28 0.08
C ILE A 84 -4.84 32.49 -0.41
N LEU A 85 -3.57 32.31 -0.75
CA LEU A 85 -2.73 33.39 -1.25
C LEU A 85 -3.27 34.00 -2.56
N LEU A 86 -3.75 33.16 -3.47
CA LEU A 86 -4.36 33.62 -4.72
C LEU A 86 -5.60 34.50 -4.46
N VAL A 87 -6.51 34.04 -3.59
CA VAL A 87 -7.73 34.79 -3.25
C VAL A 87 -7.38 36.10 -2.54
N ALA A 88 -6.43 36.09 -1.61
CA ALA A 88 -5.97 37.30 -0.92
C ALA A 88 -5.38 38.32 -1.91
N LEU A 89 -4.58 37.86 -2.88
CA LEU A 89 -3.96 38.72 -3.89
C LEU A 89 -5.01 39.35 -4.81
N LEU A 90 -5.97 38.56 -5.28
CA LEU A 90 -7.09 39.05 -6.09
C LEU A 90 -7.97 40.05 -5.32
N GLY A 91 -8.24 39.78 -4.03
CA GLY A 91 -9.00 40.69 -3.17
C GLY A 91 -8.27 42.01 -2.92
N ALA A 92 -6.96 41.98 -2.69
CA ALA A 92 -6.14 43.17 -2.55
C ALA A 92 -6.12 43.99 -3.84
N MET A 93 -5.99 43.32 -4.99
CA MET A 93 -6.01 43.97 -6.30
C MET A 93 -7.37 44.63 -6.57
N ALA A 94 -8.48 43.93 -6.30
CA ALA A 94 -9.83 44.49 -6.41
C ALA A 94 -10.04 45.71 -5.49
N MET A 95 -9.60 45.63 -4.23
CA MET A 95 -9.65 46.77 -3.31
C MET A 95 -8.81 47.96 -3.79
N MET A 96 -7.64 47.71 -4.37
CA MET A 96 -6.79 48.76 -4.94
C MET A 96 -7.46 49.45 -6.12
N PHE A 97 -8.11 48.68 -7.02
CA PHE A 97 -8.89 49.23 -8.13
C PHE A 97 -10.09 50.05 -7.66
N LEU A 98 -10.86 49.58 -6.68
CA LEU A 98 -11.99 50.32 -6.11
C LEU A 98 -11.58 51.61 -5.40
N ARG A 99 -10.35 51.68 -4.89
CA ARG A 99 -9.81 52.88 -4.23
C ARG A 99 -9.18 53.87 -5.21
N SER A 100 -8.78 53.42 -6.39
CA SER A 100 -8.20 54.27 -7.45
C SER A 100 -9.21 54.81 -8.46
N ALA A 101 -10.42 54.25 -8.50
CA ALA A 101 -11.55 54.71 -9.30
C ALA A 101 -12.38 55.74 -8.52
#